data_AF-E1TJP6-F1
#
_entry.id   AF-E1TJP6-F1
#
_cell.length_a   1.000
_cell.length_b   1.000
_cell.length_c   1.000
_cell.angle_alpha   90.00
_cell.angle_beta   90.00
_cell.angle_gamma   90.00
#
_symmetry.space_group_name_H-M   'P 1'
#
loop_
_entity.id
_entity.type
_entity.pdbx_description
1 polymer ?
#
loop_
_entity_poly.entity_id
_entity_poly.type
_entity_poly.pdbx_seq_one_letter_code
_entity_poly.pdbx_strand_id
1 'polypeptide(L)'
;MLNQSNPTACRDRASWKAAQLAELHSLVDAICSVIAMIEMKQNEIDALRKVVSESARGASRTRPHLMELSDAIETVFAATSPYHLRTAGRVALKLKQMLAQAVASLNELPESVTDGQTPPRILAETTEEALVHVRETTGVLLRVMGHADEEVQTLQAAFLAISVAQPRTGL
;
A
#
# COMPACT_ATOMS: atom_id res chain seq x y z
N MET A 1 13.99 -33.94 -45.87
CA MET A 1 12.84 -33.01 -45.76
C MET A 1 13.21 -31.96 -44.73
N LEU A 2 13.48 -30.72 -45.15
CA LEU A 2 13.83 -29.61 -44.26
C LEU A 2 12.55 -29.06 -43.64
N ASN A 3 12.46 -29.16 -42.32
CA ASN A 3 11.32 -28.66 -41.54
C ASN A 3 11.37 -27.13 -41.58
N GLN A 4 10.44 -26.50 -42.29
CA GLN A 4 10.30 -25.04 -42.32
C GLN A 4 9.72 -24.58 -40.98
N SER A 5 10.58 -24.12 -40.08
CA SER A 5 10.18 -23.46 -38.84
C SER A 5 9.38 -22.20 -39.18
N ASN A 6 8.09 -22.19 -38.79
CA ASN A 6 7.16 -21.11 -39.07
C ASN A 6 7.53 -19.86 -38.22
N PRO A 7 8.02 -18.75 -38.82
CA PRO A 7 8.59 -17.63 -38.07
C PRO A 7 7.57 -16.80 -37.27
N THR A 8 6.28 -16.93 -37.59
CA THR A 8 5.18 -16.27 -36.86
C THR A 8 4.99 -16.84 -35.45
N ALA A 9 5.10 -18.16 -35.27
CA ALA A 9 4.91 -18.80 -33.96
C ALA A 9 6.02 -18.48 -32.95
N CYS A 10 7.21 -18.10 -33.40
CA CYS A 10 8.31 -17.68 -32.52
C CYS A 10 8.09 -16.24 -32.01
N ARG A 11 7.52 -15.38 -32.85
CA ARG A 11 7.18 -13.98 -32.52
C ARG A 11 6.04 -13.88 -31.48
N ASP A 12 5.07 -14.80 -31.52
CA ASP A 12 3.94 -14.84 -30.56
C ASP A 12 4.32 -15.38 -29.16
N ARG A 13 5.54 -15.91 -28.98
CA ARG A 13 5.98 -16.55 -27.73
C ARG A 13 6.98 -15.72 -26.94
N ALA A 14 7.96 -15.14 -27.64
CA ALA A 14 8.76 -14.05 -27.09
C ALA A 14 7.86 -12.89 -26.63
N SER A 15 6.73 -12.67 -27.32
CA SER A 15 5.74 -11.67 -26.92
C SER A 15 4.99 -12.03 -25.64
N TRP A 16 4.71 -13.32 -25.35
CA TRP A 16 4.06 -13.70 -24.09
C TRP A 16 4.96 -13.45 -22.87
N LYS A 17 6.19 -13.99 -22.87
CA LYS A 17 7.13 -13.79 -21.75
C LYS A 17 7.40 -12.30 -21.52
N ALA A 18 7.60 -11.54 -22.60
CA ALA A 18 7.76 -10.09 -22.53
C ALA A 18 6.52 -9.39 -21.97
N ALA A 19 5.30 -9.80 -22.38
CA ALA A 19 4.06 -9.23 -21.86
C ALA A 19 3.89 -9.51 -20.35
N GLN A 20 4.15 -10.74 -19.91
CA GLN A 20 4.08 -11.12 -18.50
C GLN A 20 5.12 -10.37 -17.65
N LEU A 21 6.35 -10.22 -18.14
CA LEU A 21 7.37 -9.41 -17.47
C LEU A 21 6.96 -7.94 -17.39
N ALA A 22 6.43 -7.37 -18.47
CA ALA A 22 5.95 -5.99 -18.48
C ALA A 22 4.81 -5.78 -17.46
N GLU A 23 3.89 -6.74 -17.37
CA GLU A 23 2.80 -6.70 -16.41
C GLU A 23 3.27 -6.82 -14.96
N LEU A 24 4.16 -7.79 -14.67
CA LEU A 24 4.73 -7.96 -13.35
C LEU A 24 5.50 -6.71 -12.90
N HIS A 25 6.30 -6.10 -13.78
CA HIS A 25 6.98 -4.84 -13.49
C HIS A 25 6.00 -3.71 -13.17
N SER A 26 4.93 -3.55 -13.97
CA SER A 26 3.88 -2.57 -13.71
C SER A 26 3.24 -2.75 -12.32
N LEU A 27 2.99 -4.01 -11.91
CA LEU A 27 2.49 -4.31 -10.57
C LEU A 27 3.51 -4.02 -9.47
N VAL A 28 4.79 -4.31 -9.70
CA VAL A 28 5.86 -3.94 -8.74
C VAL A 28 5.89 -2.44 -8.52
N ASP A 29 5.80 -1.64 -9.58
CA ASP A 29 5.79 -0.18 -9.50
C ASP A 29 4.55 0.34 -8.78
N ALA A 30 3.38 -0.24 -9.07
CA ALA A 30 2.13 0.05 -8.36
C ALA A 30 2.24 -0.24 -6.86
N ILE A 31 2.79 -1.39 -6.47
CA ILE A 31 2.96 -1.75 -5.06
C ILE A 31 4.00 -0.86 -4.38
N CYS A 32 5.10 -0.51 -5.06
CA CYS A 32 6.06 0.46 -4.51
C CYS A 32 5.39 1.81 -4.23
N SER A 33 4.51 2.25 -5.12
CA SER A 33 3.71 3.47 -4.91
C SER A 33 2.78 3.33 -3.71
N VAL A 34 2.10 2.19 -3.55
CA VAL A 34 1.26 1.90 -2.39
C VAL A 34 2.06 1.90 -1.08
N ILE A 35 3.25 1.30 -1.04
CA ILE A 35 4.13 1.32 0.14
C ILE A 35 4.46 2.77 0.52
N ALA A 36 4.89 3.59 -0.44
CA ALA A 36 5.22 4.99 -0.19
C ALA A 36 4.01 5.78 0.33
N MET A 37 2.81 5.52 -0.22
CA MET A 37 1.58 6.15 0.26
C MET A 37 1.24 5.74 1.70
N ILE A 38 1.39 4.46 2.05
CA ILE A 38 1.17 3.97 3.42
C ILE A 38 2.13 4.65 4.40
N GLU A 39 3.42 4.73 4.06
CA GLU A 39 4.44 5.39 4.89
C GLU A 39 4.13 6.87 5.08
N MET A 40 3.80 7.57 4.00
CA MET A 40 3.43 8.99 4.05
C MET A 40 2.21 9.21 4.94
N LYS A 41 1.16 8.38 4.79
CA LYS A 41 -0.05 8.51 5.61
C LYS A 41 0.16 8.17 7.07
N GLN A 42 1.00 7.17 7.35
CA GLN A 42 1.35 6.86 8.73
C GLN A 42 2.05 8.06 9.40
N ASN A 43 3.00 8.70 8.69
CA ASN A 43 3.67 9.90 9.19
C ASN A 43 2.70 11.08 9.39
N GLU A 44 1.74 11.27 8.47
CA GLU A 44 0.71 12.30 8.58
C GLU A 44 -0.18 12.10 9.82
N ILE A 45 -0.68 10.87 10.03
CA ILE A 45 -1.50 10.52 11.19
C ILE A 45 -0.71 10.72 12.50
N ASP A 46 0.54 10.25 12.55
CA ASP A 46 1.39 10.41 13.74
C ASP A 46 1.65 11.89 14.06
N ALA A 47 1.88 12.72 13.04
CA ALA A 47 2.04 14.16 13.19
C ALA A 47 0.75 14.84 13.69
N LEU A 48 -0.40 14.50 13.12
CA LEU A 48 -1.70 15.06 13.52
C LEU A 48 -2.06 14.67 14.95
N ARG A 49 -1.89 13.40 15.33
CA ARG A 49 -2.12 12.93 16.70
C ARG A 49 -1.27 13.71 17.70
N LYS A 50 0.02 13.91 17.38
CA LYS A 50 0.91 14.72 18.21
C LYS A 50 0.39 16.14 18.40
N VAL A 51 0.02 16.81 17.30
CA VAL A 51 -0.49 18.19 17.34
C VAL A 51 -1.81 18.29 18.11
N VAL A 52 -2.72 17.32 17.94
CA VAL A 52 -3.99 17.25 18.68
C VAL A 52 -3.72 17.09 20.18
N SER A 53 -2.85 16.17 20.58
CA SER A 53 -2.48 15.97 22.00
C SER A 53 -1.82 17.21 22.61
N GLU A 54 -0.89 17.85 21.89
CA GLU A 54 -0.26 19.09 22.34
C GLU A 54 -1.26 20.23 22.50
N SER A 55 -2.23 20.34 21.58
CA SER A 55 -3.29 21.34 21.63
C SER A 55 -4.25 21.10 22.79
N ALA A 56 -4.63 19.83 23.03
CA ALA A 56 -5.47 19.44 24.15
C ALA A 56 -4.78 19.76 25.50
N ARG A 57 -3.48 19.45 25.63
CA ARG A 57 -2.65 19.85 26.77
C ARG A 57 -2.58 21.37 26.94
N GLY A 58 -2.40 22.11 25.85
CA GLY A 58 -2.41 23.57 25.89
C GLY A 58 -3.75 24.12 26.38
N ALA A 59 -4.86 23.58 25.87
CA ALA A 59 -6.20 23.95 26.29
C ALA A 59 -6.46 23.63 27.78
N SER A 60 -6.06 22.44 28.26
CA SER A 60 -6.27 22.04 29.65
C SER A 60 -5.50 22.90 30.67
N ARG A 61 -4.31 23.40 30.31
CA ARG A 61 -3.58 24.37 31.15
C ARG A 61 -4.36 25.66 31.37
N THR A 62 -5.08 26.14 30.36
CA THR A 62 -5.94 27.34 30.48
C THR A 62 -7.30 27.04 31.10
N ARG A 63 -7.77 25.80 30.97
CA ARG A 63 -9.09 25.33 31.40
C ARG A 63 -8.95 23.98 32.10
N PRO A 64 -8.69 23.96 33.41
CA PRO A 64 -8.41 22.72 34.15
C PRO A 64 -9.50 21.66 34.05
N HIS A 65 -10.77 22.05 33.84
CA HIS A 65 -11.88 21.11 33.63
C HIS A 65 -11.76 20.29 32.32
N LEU A 66 -10.87 20.67 31.39
CA LEU A 66 -10.56 19.91 30.17
C LEU A 66 -9.41 18.91 30.35
N MET A 67 -8.85 18.78 31.56
CA MET A 67 -7.74 17.87 31.82
C MET A 67 -8.13 16.41 31.53
N GLU A 68 -9.31 15.97 31.99
CA GLU A 68 -9.84 14.62 31.74
C GLU A 68 -9.99 14.34 30.23
N LEU A 69 -10.42 15.34 29.44
CA LEU A 69 -10.51 15.21 27.99
C LEU A 69 -9.14 15.07 27.33
N SER A 70 -8.16 15.86 27.78
CA SER A 70 -6.78 15.74 27.31
C SER A 70 -6.20 14.35 27.59
N ASP A 71 -6.38 13.86 28.81
CA ASP A 71 -5.89 12.54 29.23
C ASP A 71 -6.60 11.41 28.46
N ALA A 72 -7.91 11.56 28.21
CA ALA A 72 -8.68 10.62 27.41
C ALA A 72 -8.17 10.57 25.95
N ILE A 73 -7.90 11.72 25.32
CA ILE A 73 -7.34 11.78 23.95
C ILE A 73 -6.00 11.05 23.88
N GLU A 74 -5.10 11.32 24.82
CA GLU A 74 -3.78 10.66 24.85
C GLU A 74 -3.88 9.16 25.11
N THR A 75 -4.75 8.76 26.03
CA THR A 75 -5.02 7.35 26.31
C THR A 75 -5.59 6.64 25.08
N VAL A 76 -6.54 7.26 24.38
CA VAL A 76 -7.09 6.72 23.14
C VAL A 76 -5.99 6.59 22.09
N PHE A 77 -5.19 7.62 21.83
CA PHE A 77 -4.12 7.54 20.83
C PHE A 77 -3.04 6.51 21.18
N ALA A 78 -2.71 6.35 22.45
CA ALA A 78 -1.80 5.32 22.92
C ALA A 78 -2.39 3.91 22.71
N ALA A 79 -3.70 3.75 22.93
CA ALA A 79 -4.41 2.48 22.73
C ALA A 79 -4.65 2.16 21.25
N THR A 80 -4.88 3.17 20.41
CA THR A 80 -5.24 3.02 19.00
C THR A 80 -4.05 3.33 18.09
N SER A 81 -2.91 2.67 18.24
CA SER A 81 -1.82 2.80 17.24
C SER A 81 -2.35 2.57 15.81
N PRO A 82 -1.81 3.23 14.74
CA PRO A 82 -2.19 2.97 13.34
C PRO A 82 -1.71 1.59 12.86
N TYR A 83 -2.06 0.54 13.60
CA TYR A 83 -1.69 -0.85 13.41
C TYR A 83 -2.19 -1.39 12.07
N HIS A 84 -3.30 -0.85 11.57
CA HIS A 84 -3.85 -1.18 10.26
C HIS A 84 -2.89 -0.75 9.13
N LEU A 85 -2.31 0.46 9.17
CA LEU A 85 -1.32 0.91 8.18
C LEU A 85 -0.01 0.13 8.28
N ARG A 86 0.47 -0.16 9.50
CA ARG A 86 1.67 -1.00 9.68
C ARG A 86 1.46 -2.40 9.10
N THR A 87 0.29 -2.99 9.32
CA THR A 87 -0.07 -4.30 8.76
C THR A 87 -0.17 -4.24 7.25
N ALA A 88 -0.82 -3.22 6.70
CA ALA A 88 -0.91 -2.99 5.25
C ALA A 88 0.48 -2.84 4.62
N GLY A 89 1.39 -2.09 5.24
CA GLY A 89 2.77 -1.92 4.78
C GLY A 89 3.54 -3.24 4.76
N ARG A 90 3.39 -4.08 5.78
CA ARG A 90 3.99 -5.42 5.81
C ARG A 90 3.45 -6.33 4.69
N VAL A 91 2.14 -6.29 4.44
CA VAL A 91 1.51 -7.05 3.36
C VAL A 91 2.01 -6.55 2.00
N ALA A 92 2.03 -5.25 1.77
CA ALA A 92 2.53 -4.64 0.55
C ALA A 92 4.00 -5.01 0.29
N LEU A 93 4.85 -4.98 1.31
CA LEU A 93 6.25 -5.40 1.21
C LEU A 93 6.37 -6.89 0.84
N LYS A 94 5.52 -7.74 1.43
CA LYS A 94 5.51 -9.17 1.11
C LYS A 94 5.09 -9.43 -0.34
N LEU A 95 4.06 -8.72 -0.83
CA LEU A 95 3.66 -8.80 -2.23
C LEU A 95 4.78 -8.34 -3.18
N LYS A 96 5.44 -7.23 -2.87
CA LYS A 96 6.59 -6.74 -3.64
C LYS A 96 7.69 -7.82 -3.75
N GLN A 97 8.02 -8.49 -2.65
CA GLN A 97 9.00 -9.57 -2.65
C GLN A 97 8.56 -10.76 -3.51
N MET A 98 7.28 -11.14 -3.43
CA MET A 98 6.72 -12.23 -4.25
C MET A 98 6.75 -11.90 -5.74
N LEU A 99 6.39 -10.67 -6.12
CA LEU A 99 6.46 -10.21 -7.51
C LEU A 99 7.91 -10.16 -8.01
N ALA A 100 8.84 -9.65 -7.21
CA ALA A 100 10.26 -9.62 -7.58
C ALA A 100 10.80 -11.04 -7.81
N GLN A 101 10.40 -12.00 -6.98
CA GLN A 101 10.74 -13.41 -7.17
C GLN A 101 10.11 -13.96 -8.46
N ALA A 102 8.86 -13.64 -8.75
CA ALA A 102 8.19 -14.07 -9.99
C ALA A 102 8.90 -13.52 -11.23
N VAL A 103 9.32 -12.25 -11.21
CA VAL A 103 10.11 -11.63 -12.28
C VAL A 103 11.45 -12.36 -12.45
N ALA A 104 12.17 -12.64 -11.36
CA ALA A 104 13.44 -13.36 -11.41
C ALA A 104 13.26 -14.76 -12.00
N SER A 105 12.29 -15.53 -11.50
CA SER A 105 11.97 -16.87 -12.00
C SER A 105 11.57 -16.85 -13.48
N LEU A 106 10.82 -15.83 -13.92
CA LEU A 106 10.43 -15.69 -15.31
C LEU A 106 11.62 -15.33 -16.21
N ASN A 107 12.54 -14.49 -15.75
CA ASN A 107 13.77 -14.18 -16.49
C ASN A 107 14.65 -15.41 -16.68
N GLU A 108 14.79 -16.24 -15.65
CA GLU A 108 15.61 -17.47 -15.65
C GLU A 108 15.06 -18.61 -16.53
N LEU A 109 13.77 -18.55 -16.90
CA LEU A 109 13.16 -19.54 -17.78
C LEU A 109 13.83 -19.53 -19.18
N PRO A 110 14.42 -20.65 -19.64
CA PRO A 110 15.06 -20.74 -20.95
C PRO A 110 14.06 -20.50 -22.08
N GLU A 111 14.47 -19.83 -23.16
CA GLU A 111 13.63 -19.64 -24.35
C GLU A 111 13.22 -20.99 -24.98
N SER A 112 14.04 -22.03 -24.83
CA SER A 112 13.74 -23.39 -25.29
C SER A 112 12.56 -24.04 -24.56
N VAL A 113 12.24 -23.62 -23.33
CA VAL A 113 11.04 -24.06 -22.58
C VAL A 113 9.78 -23.41 -23.13
N THR A 114 9.92 -22.27 -23.82
CA THR A 114 8.83 -21.66 -24.59
C THR A 114 8.72 -22.22 -26.02
N ASP A 115 9.77 -22.86 -26.56
CA ASP A 115 9.79 -23.42 -27.92
C ASP A 115 9.00 -24.74 -28.07
N GLY A 116 8.82 -25.51 -26.99
CA GLY A 116 8.03 -26.74 -26.98
C GLY A 116 6.57 -26.48 -26.61
N GLN A 117 5.69 -26.33 -27.61
CA GLN A 117 4.22 -26.26 -27.47
C GLN A 117 3.68 -25.38 -26.34
N THR A 118 3.45 -24.08 -26.59
CA THR A 118 2.77 -23.17 -25.62
C THR A 118 3.63 -23.01 -24.35
N PRO A 119 3.54 -21.93 -23.54
CA PRO A 119 3.91 -22.08 -22.14
C PRO A 119 3.18 -23.32 -21.62
N PRO A 120 3.77 -24.18 -20.75
CA PRO A 120 3.00 -25.24 -20.12
C PRO A 120 1.73 -24.58 -19.61
N ARG A 121 0.55 -25.00 -20.09
CA ARG A 121 -0.72 -24.30 -19.84
C ARG A 121 -0.89 -23.96 -18.35
N ILE A 122 -0.40 -24.86 -17.51
CA ILE A 122 -0.26 -24.73 -16.05
C ILE A 122 0.52 -23.48 -15.62
N LEU A 123 1.67 -23.16 -16.25
CA LEU A 123 2.47 -21.97 -15.94
C LEU A 123 1.73 -20.67 -16.31
N ALA A 124 1.05 -20.65 -17.46
CA ALA A 124 0.25 -19.50 -17.86
C ALA A 124 -0.94 -19.28 -16.92
N GLU A 125 -1.66 -20.36 -16.58
CA GLU A 125 -2.78 -20.33 -15.63
C GLU A 125 -2.32 -19.90 -14.22
N THR A 126 -1.21 -20.44 -13.72
CA THR A 126 -0.67 -20.10 -12.40
C THR A 126 -0.20 -18.63 -12.34
N THR A 127 0.42 -18.13 -13.42
CA THR A 127 0.87 -16.74 -13.48
C THR A 127 -0.33 -15.80 -13.49
N GLU A 128 -1.36 -16.10 -14.29
CA GLU A 128 -2.60 -15.31 -14.33
C GLU A 128 -3.32 -15.29 -12.98
N GLU A 129 -3.45 -16.45 -12.32
CA GLU A 129 -4.06 -16.54 -10.99
C GLU A 129 -3.28 -15.73 -9.95
N ALA A 130 -1.95 -15.78 -9.98
CA ALA A 130 -1.12 -14.96 -9.12
C ALA A 130 -1.31 -13.45 -9.39
N LEU A 131 -1.41 -13.04 -10.66
CA LEU A 131 -1.67 -11.66 -11.05
C LEU A 131 -3.03 -11.17 -10.55
N VAL A 132 -4.07 -12.00 -10.65
CA VAL A 132 -5.41 -11.70 -10.10
C VAL A 132 -5.33 -11.45 -8.60
N HIS A 133 -4.71 -12.35 -7.84
CA HIS A 133 -4.58 -12.19 -6.38
C HIS A 133 -3.77 -10.95 -5.98
N VAL A 134 -2.72 -10.62 -6.73
CA VAL A 134 -1.95 -9.40 -6.49
C VAL A 134 -2.80 -8.16 -6.73
N ARG A 135 -3.58 -8.12 -7.82
CA ARG A 135 -4.50 -7.01 -8.11
C ARG A 135 -5.57 -6.86 -7.03
N GLU A 136 -6.18 -7.96 -6.61
CA GLU A 136 -7.17 -7.98 -5.53
C GLU A 136 -6.60 -7.44 -4.23
N THR A 137 -5.41 -7.93 -3.85
CA THR A 137 -4.75 -7.49 -2.61
C THR A 137 -4.34 -6.03 -2.70
N THR A 138 -3.86 -5.57 -3.86
CA THR A 138 -3.58 -4.14 -4.10
C THR A 138 -4.86 -3.30 -3.92
N GLY A 139 -6.00 -3.77 -4.43
CA GLY A 139 -7.30 -3.14 -4.22
C GLY A 139 -7.72 -3.09 -2.74
N VAL A 140 -7.45 -4.13 -1.96
CA VAL A 140 -7.66 -4.13 -0.50
C VAL A 140 -6.77 -3.08 0.18
N LEU A 141 -5.49 -3.01 -0.19
CA LEU A 141 -4.56 -2.02 0.36
C LEU A 141 -5.03 -0.59 0.08
N LEU A 142 -5.53 -0.31 -1.13
CA LEU A 142 -6.11 0.99 -1.47
C LEU A 142 -7.37 1.32 -0.65
N ARG A 143 -8.21 0.33 -0.30
CA ARG A 143 -9.33 0.58 0.62
C ARG A 143 -8.87 0.93 2.03
N VAL A 144 -7.78 0.30 2.51
CA VAL A 144 -7.17 0.66 3.79
C VAL A 144 -6.70 2.13 3.77
N MET A 145 -6.21 2.62 2.63
CA MET A 145 -5.87 4.03 2.47
C MET A 145 -7.09 4.95 2.65
N GLY A 146 -8.27 4.55 2.16
CA GLY A 146 -9.51 5.31 2.35
C GLY A 146 -9.85 5.49 3.84
N HIS A 147 -9.73 4.43 4.65
CA HIS A 147 -9.95 4.56 6.10
C HIS A 147 -8.87 5.44 6.78
N ALA A 148 -7.64 5.42 6.30
CA ALA A 148 -6.60 6.32 6.81
C ALA A 148 -6.90 7.79 6.48
N ASP A 149 -7.49 8.08 5.32
CA ASP A 149 -7.96 9.43 4.98
C ASP A 149 -9.11 9.89 5.88
N GLU A 150 -10.06 9.00 6.21
CA GLU A 150 -11.12 9.28 7.19
C GLU A 150 -10.55 9.59 8.58
N GLU A 151 -9.50 8.87 9.00
CA GLU A 151 -8.80 9.14 10.26
C GLU A 151 -8.12 10.52 10.23
N VAL A 152 -7.42 10.85 9.14
CA VAL A 152 -6.81 12.18 8.95
C VAL A 152 -7.86 13.28 9.07
N GLN A 153 -8.99 13.15 8.38
CA GLN A 153 -10.09 14.13 8.44
C GLN A 153 -10.65 14.28 9.86
N THR A 154 -10.81 13.17 10.57
CA THR A 154 -11.28 13.16 11.96
C THR A 154 -10.29 13.88 12.88
N LEU A 155 -8.99 13.63 12.73
CA LEU A 155 -7.94 14.29 13.51
C LEU A 155 -7.85 15.79 13.22
N GLN A 156 -7.97 16.19 11.95
CA GLN A 156 -8.02 17.60 11.56
C GLN A 156 -9.24 18.31 12.17
N ALA A 157 -10.41 17.68 12.14
CA ALA A 157 -11.62 18.21 12.77
C ALA A 157 -11.46 18.36 14.29
N ALA A 158 -10.88 17.36 14.95
CA ALA A 158 -10.58 17.41 16.39
C ALA A 158 -9.62 18.55 16.74
N PHE A 159 -8.55 18.73 15.96
CA PHE A 159 -7.61 19.84 16.14
C PHE A 159 -8.31 21.20 16.03
N LEU A 160 -9.15 21.40 15.01
CA LEU A 160 -9.91 22.64 14.82
C LEU A 160 -10.87 22.90 15.98
N ALA A 161 -11.58 21.88 16.45
CA ALA A 161 -12.51 22.02 17.58
C ALA A 161 -11.79 22.46 18.86
N ILE A 162 -10.62 21.87 19.15
CA ILE A 162 -9.80 22.23 20.31
C ILE A 162 -9.25 23.66 20.16
N SER A 163 -8.81 24.02 18.95
CA SER A 163 -8.22 25.33 18.66
C SER A 163 -9.24 26.47 18.74
N VAL A 164 -10.45 26.28 18.21
CA VAL A 164 -11.54 27.27 18.29
C VAL A 164 -12.01 27.46 19.73
N ALA A 165 -11.92 26.41 20.54
CA ALA A 165 -12.26 26.52 21.95
C ALA A 165 -11.25 27.40 22.72
N GLN A 166 -10.02 27.60 22.25
CA GLN A 166 -9.03 28.43 22.97
C GLN A 166 -9.43 29.91 22.96
N PRO A 167 -9.47 30.59 24.12
CA PRO A 167 -9.73 32.02 24.14
C PRO A 167 -8.62 32.75 23.37
N ARG A 168 -9.02 33.64 22.45
CA ARG A 168 -8.10 34.61 21.86
C ARG A 168 -7.59 35.48 22.99
N THR A 169 -6.40 35.18 23.49
CA THR A 169 -5.66 36.12 24.34
C THR A 169 -5.32 37.28 23.44
N GLY A 170 -6.10 38.36 23.56
CA GLY A 170 -5.87 39.61 22.87
C GLY A 170 -4.48 40.13 23.25
N LEU A 171 -3.68 40.42 22.22
CA LEU A 171 -2.60 41.39 22.31
C LEU A 171 -3.19 42.80 22.41
#